data_AF-A0A850R0Q5-F1
#
_entry.id   AF-A0A850R0Q5-F1
#
_cell.length_a   1.000
_cell.length_b   1.000
_cell.length_c   1.000
_cell.angle_alpha   90.00
_cell.angle_beta   90.00
_cell.angle_gamma   90.00
#
_symmetry.space_group_name_H-M   'P 1'
#
loop_
_entity.id
_entity.type
_entity.pdbx_description
1 polymer ?
#
loop_
_entity_poly.entity_id
_entity_poly.type
_entity_poly.pdbx_seq_one_letter_code
_entity_poly.pdbx_strand_id
1 'polypeptide(L)'
;DDLASINRIYTMRKKAVGLLGATKGSRKPIAFAEDTCVPPEHLADFIAEFRQLLDSHQLQYGMFGHVDAGVLHVRPALDMCDPAQELLMKQLSDHVVALVAKYGGLMWGEHGKGFRSQYGPEFFGAELFTQLRTIKAAFDPDNRMNPGKICTPLGCDEPLVQVDGLKRGTFDRQIPITTRDSFKQAMECNGNGLCFNYDTSSPMCPSMKVSSDRRHSPKGRAGLVREWLRQLAANGISAEQLEQELLSQKPSVKAIIERWKNSFGSQRHQYDFSHEVMEAMNGCLACKACASQCPIKVDVPSFRSRFMHIYYSRYQRPAKDYLVAHIETMLPVMAKA
;
A
#
# COMPACT_ATOMS: atom_id res chain seq x y z
N ASP A 1 -5.68 31.98 23.90
CA ASP A 1 -4.76 32.66 22.96
C ASP A 1 -3.39 32.00 22.78
N ASP A 2 -3.08 30.88 23.45
CA ASP A 2 -1.86 30.13 23.16
C ASP A 2 -1.99 29.32 21.85
N LEU A 3 -1.64 29.98 20.74
CA LEU A 3 -1.65 29.40 19.40
C LEU A 3 -0.78 28.12 19.30
N ALA A 4 0.30 28.02 20.07
CA ALA A 4 1.18 26.86 20.03
C ALA A 4 0.47 25.62 20.60
N SER A 5 -0.21 25.76 21.75
CA SER A 5 -0.99 24.68 22.34
C SER A 5 -2.18 24.26 21.46
N ILE A 6 -2.89 25.23 20.87
CA ILE A 6 -3.98 24.95 19.92
C ILE A 6 -3.44 24.12 18.74
N ASN A 7 -2.35 24.57 18.10
CA ASN A 7 -1.75 23.88 16.98
C ASN A 7 -1.27 22.46 17.34
N ARG A 8 -0.82 22.24 18.58
CA ARG A 8 -0.42 20.92 19.06
C ARG A 8 -1.59 19.94 19.11
N ILE A 9 -2.76 20.38 19.61
CA ILE A 9 -3.98 19.58 19.65
C ILE A 9 -4.48 19.26 18.23
N TYR A 10 -4.55 20.26 17.35
CA TYR A 10 -4.94 20.06 15.95
C TYR A 10 -3.97 19.11 15.22
N THR A 11 -2.68 19.24 15.48
CA THR A 11 -1.66 18.35 14.91
C THR A 11 -1.86 16.91 15.38
N MET A 12 -2.21 16.70 16.65
CA MET A 12 -2.54 15.37 17.17
C MET A 12 -3.74 14.78 16.42
N ARG A 13 -4.86 15.51 16.29
CA ARG A 13 -6.05 15.07 15.56
C ARG A 13 -5.76 14.76 14.09
N LYS A 14 -4.97 15.60 13.40
CA LYS A 14 -4.57 15.38 12.00
C LYS A 14 -3.70 14.14 11.83
N LYS A 15 -2.82 13.84 12.80
CA LYS A 15 -1.92 12.67 12.75
C LYS A 15 -2.55 11.37 13.22
N ALA A 16 -3.65 11.41 13.98
CA ALA A 16 -4.29 10.23 14.58
C ALA A 16 -4.58 9.11 13.56
N VAL A 17 -5.10 9.46 12.38
CA VAL A 17 -5.41 8.48 11.31
C VAL A 17 -4.16 7.75 10.82
N GLY A 18 -3.06 8.47 10.67
CA GLY A 18 -1.77 7.90 10.29
C GLY A 18 -1.21 6.98 11.37
N LEU A 19 -1.36 7.37 12.65
CA LEU A 19 -0.90 6.60 13.81
C LEU A 19 -1.69 5.30 13.98
N LEU A 20 -3.00 5.29 13.71
CA LEU A 20 -3.81 4.05 13.70
C LEU A 20 -3.27 3.02 12.71
N GLY A 21 -2.74 3.47 11.56
CA GLY A 21 -2.11 2.58 10.59
C GLY A 21 -0.80 1.93 11.08
N ALA A 22 -0.17 2.50 12.12
CA ALA A 22 1.10 2.03 12.68
C ALA A 22 0.93 1.07 13.88
N THR A 23 -0.31 0.67 14.21
CA THR A 23 -0.60 -0.28 15.30
C THR A 23 0.19 -1.58 15.14
N LYS A 24 0.71 -2.12 16.26
CA LYS A 24 1.48 -3.38 16.27
C LYS A 24 0.58 -4.59 15.99
N GLY A 25 1.15 -5.68 15.48
CA GLY A 25 0.44 -6.91 15.15
C GLY A 25 0.02 -7.02 13.68
N SER A 26 -0.52 -8.18 13.30
CA SER A 26 -0.98 -8.47 11.94
C SER A 26 -2.35 -7.86 11.63
N ARG A 27 -3.21 -7.72 12.64
CA ARG A 27 -4.48 -7.00 12.54
C ARG A 27 -4.21 -5.50 12.43
N LYS A 28 -4.62 -4.89 11.32
CA LYS A 28 -4.44 -3.46 11.05
C LYS A 28 -5.80 -2.78 10.95
N PRO A 29 -5.98 -1.57 11.51
CA PRO A 29 -7.19 -0.77 11.28
C PRO A 29 -7.35 -0.44 9.79
N ILE A 30 -8.43 -0.93 9.18
CA ILE A 30 -8.67 -0.80 7.74
C ILE A 30 -9.90 0.06 7.47
N ALA A 31 -9.79 0.86 6.42
CA ALA A 31 -10.79 1.80 5.94
C ALA A 31 -11.84 1.12 5.05
N PHE A 32 -12.70 0.27 5.63
CA PHE A 32 -13.78 -0.40 4.89
C PHE A 32 -15.19 -0.09 5.41
N ALA A 33 -15.29 0.31 6.68
CA ALA A 33 -16.53 0.73 7.34
C ALA A 33 -16.41 2.18 7.85
N GLU A 34 -15.75 3.03 7.07
CA GLU A 34 -15.54 4.45 7.39
C GLU A 34 -16.48 5.36 6.60
N ASP A 35 -16.57 6.61 7.05
CA ASP A 35 -17.20 7.70 6.32
C ASP A 35 -18.71 7.55 6.14
N THR A 36 -19.35 6.93 7.14
CA THR A 36 -20.80 6.85 7.24
C THR A 36 -21.33 8.18 7.79
N CYS A 37 -22.41 8.69 7.20
CA CYS A 37 -23.07 9.91 7.64
C CYS A 37 -24.52 9.59 8.00
N VAL A 38 -24.99 10.02 9.17
CA VAL A 38 -26.39 9.93 9.60
C VAL A 38 -26.85 11.30 10.12
N PRO A 39 -28.17 11.59 10.14
CA PRO A 39 -28.66 12.81 10.77
C PRO A 39 -28.11 12.96 12.21
N PRO A 40 -27.57 14.13 12.61
CA PRO A 40 -26.91 14.30 13.91
C PRO A 40 -27.77 13.89 15.12
N GLU A 41 -29.09 14.07 15.03
CA GLU A 41 -30.07 13.66 16.03
C GLU A 41 -30.10 12.14 16.29
N HIS A 42 -29.66 11.34 15.31
CA HIS A 42 -29.59 9.88 15.39
C HIS A 42 -28.17 9.35 15.66
N LEU A 43 -27.16 10.23 15.69
CA LEU A 43 -25.76 9.82 15.71
C LEU A 43 -25.40 9.02 16.97
N ALA A 44 -25.96 9.37 18.13
CA ALA A 44 -25.68 8.67 19.39
C ALA A 44 -26.13 7.20 19.35
N ASP A 45 -27.37 6.95 18.92
CA ASP A 45 -27.94 5.61 18.81
C ASP A 45 -27.24 4.79 17.71
N PHE A 46 -26.94 5.43 16.59
CA PHE A 46 -26.14 4.83 15.52
C PHE A 46 -24.76 4.38 16.02
N ILE A 47 -24.05 5.22 16.79
CA ILE A 47 -22.75 4.87 17.39
C ILE A 47 -22.91 3.67 18.34
N ALA A 48 -23.95 3.65 19.18
CA ALA A 48 -24.18 2.56 20.13
C ALA A 48 -24.37 1.21 19.42
N GLU A 49 -25.23 1.15 18.41
CA GLU A 49 -25.48 -0.07 17.63
C GLU A 49 -24.26 -0.47 16.78
N PHE A 50 -23.55 0.48 16.19
CA PHE A 50 -22.35 0.18 15.42
C PHE A 50 -21.26 -0.41 16.34
N ARG A 51 -21.09 0.13 17.55
CA ARG A 51 -20.19 -0.45 18.53
C ARG A 51 -20.62 -1.87 18.92
N GLN A 52 -21.90 -2.09 19.19
CA GLN A 52 -22.42 -3.42 19.50
C GLN A 52 -22.12 -4.44 18.37
N LEU A 53 -22.29 -4.03 17.11
CA LEU A 53 -21.93 -4.85 15.95
C LEU A 53 -20.45 -5.24 16.00
N LEU A 54 -19.53 -4.28 16.15
CA LEU A 54 -18.09 -4.55 16.17
C LEU A 54 -17.64 -5.35 17.40
N ASP A 55 -18.22 -5.05 18.56
CA ASP A 55 -17.93 -5.71 19.83
C ASP A 55 -18.42 -7.18 19.82
N SER A 56 -19.54 -7.48 19.13
CA SER A 56 -20.04 -8.85 18.95
C SER A 56 -19.06 -9.75 18.16
N HIS A 57 -18.24 -9.14 17.30
CA HIS A 57 -17.16 -9.79 16.57
C HIS A 57 -15.80 -9.68 17.28
N GLN A 58 -15.75 -9.16 18.50
CA GLN A 58 -14.55 -8.99 19.33
C GLN A 58 -13.43 -8.21 18.62
N LEU A 59 -13.81 -7.21 17.81
CA LEU A 59 -12.86 -6.42 17.05
C LEU A 59 -12.31 -5.26 17.86
N GLN A 60 -11.03 -4.96 17.67
CA GLN A 60 -10.45 -3.68 18.07
C GLN A 60 -10.68 -2.67 16.94
N TYR A 61 -11.05 -1.44 17.25
CA TYR A 61 -11.33 -0.43 16.22
C TYR A 61 -10.96 0.98 16.69
N GLY A 62 -10.60 1.82 15.72
CA GLY A 62 -10.56 3.27 15.91
C GLY A 62 -11.87 3.89 15.43
N MET A 63 -12.45 4.78 16.22
CA MET A 63 -13.66 5.53 15.87
C MET A 63 -13.41 7.03 16.11
N PHE A 64 -13.63 7.85 15.09
CA PHE A 64 -13.46 9.30 15.11
C PHE A 64 -14.34 9.92 14.03
N GLY A 65 -14.65 11.21 14.08
CA GLY A 65 -15.59 11.79 13.13
C GLY A 65 -15.68 13.30 13.19
N HIS A 66 -16.69 13.81 12.48
CA HIS A 66 -17.16 15.19 12.50
C HIS A 66 -18.60 15.14 13.01
N VAL A 67 -18.74 15.21 14.33
CA VAL A 67 -20.01 14.99 15.06
C VAL A 67 -21.07 16.01 14.62
N ASP A 68 -20.65 17.23 14.36
CA ASP A 68 -21.49 18.33 13.85
C ASP A 68 -22.13 18.02 12.50
N ALA A 69 -21.45 17.26 11.64
CA ALA A 69 -21.93 16.84 10.33
C ALA A 69 -22.55 15.44 10.33
N GLY A 70 -22.62 14.76 11.47
CA GLY A 70 -23.11 13.37 11.54
C GLY A 70 -22.18 12.34 10.91
N VAL A 71 -20.93 12.72 10.59
CA VAL A 71 -19.95 11.86 9.88
C VAL A 71 -19.10 11.08 10.87
N LEU A 72 -19.02 9.77 10.67
CA LEU A 72 -18.24 8.84 11.47
C LEU A 72 -17.25 8.05 10.60
N HIS A 73 -15.99 8.05 11.02
CA HIS A 73 -14.93 7.22 10.47
C HIS A 73 -14.60 6.10 11.45
N VAL A 74 -14.90 4.86 11.04
CA VAL A 74 -14.63 3.67 11.84
C VAL A 74 -13.65 2.77 11.09
N ARG A 75 -12.61 2.32 11.80
CA ARG A 75 -11.56 1.47 11.25
C ARG A 75 -11.37 0.23 12.12
N PRO A 76 -12.13 -0.85 11.85
CA PRO A 76 -11.93 -2.13 12.49
C PRO A 76 -10.57 -2.73 12.12
N ALA A 77 -9.92 -3.37 13.08
CA ALA A 77 -8.62 -4.00 12.91
C ALA A 77 -8.78 -5.46 12.46
N LEU A 78 -8.41 -5.72 11.21
CA LEU A 78 -8.45 -7.05 10.59
C LEU A 78 -7.09 -7.43 10.00
N ASP A 79 -6.80 -8.72 9.95
CA ASP A 79 -5.68 -9.29 9.20
C ASP A 79 -6.18 -9.73 7.82
N MET A 80 -5.88 -8.95 6.78
CA MET A 80 -6.31 -9.27 5.42
C MET A 80 -5.54 -10.44 4.79
N CYS A 81 -4.50 -10.97 5.46
CA CYS A 81 -3.87 -12.22 5.04
C CYS A 81 -4.63 -13.45 5.54
N ASP A 82 -5.54 -13.29 6.50
CA ASP A 82 -6.43 -14.35 6.98
C ASP A 82 -7.72 -14.39 6.11
N PRO A 83 -7.98 -15.50 5.39
CA PRO A 83 -9.17 -15.64 4.55
C PRO A 83 -10.49 -15.46 5.31
N ALA A 84 -10.57 -15.90 6.57
CA ALA A 84 -11.79 -15.79 7.35
C ALA A 84 -12.09 -14.33 7.72
N GLN A 85 -11.04 -13.56 8.06
CA GLN A 85 -11.19 -12.13 8.34
C GLN A 85 -11.45 -11.29 7.08
N GLU A 86 -10.94 -11.71 5.92
CA GLU A 86 -11.32 -11.10 4.65
C GLU A 86 -12.82 -11.29 4.33
N LEU A 87 -13.39 -12.46 4.60
CA LEU A 87 -14.83 -12.70 4.48
C LEU A 87 -15.62 -11.88 5.51
N LEU A 88 -15.14 -11.82 6.76
CA LEU A 88 -15.74 -11.00 7.81
C LEU A 88 -15.80 -9.52 7.41
N MET A 89 -14.78 -9.00 6.72
CA MET A 89 -14.77 -7.63 6.19
C MET A 89 -15.99 -7.37 5.29
N LYS A 90 -16.34 -8.30 4.40
CA LYS A 90 -17.52 -8.20 3.52
C LYS A 90 -18.82 -8.23 4.33
N GLN A 91 -18.97 -9.20 5.24
CA GLN A 91 -20.15 -9.34 6.09
C GLN A 91 -20.41 -8.07 6.91
N LEU A 92 -19.35 -7.52 7.53
CA LEU A 92 -19.42 -6.27 8.26
C LEU A 92 -19.79 -5.10 7.35
N SER A 93 -19.25 -5.02 6.14
CA SER A 93 -19.67 -3.98 5.19
C SER A 93 -21.17 -4.04 4.90
N ASP A 94 -21.72 -5.23 4.67
CA ASP A 94 -23.16 -5.41 4.42
C ASP A 94 -24.01 -5.00 5.63
N HIS A 95 -23.62 -5.40 6.84
CA HIS A 95 -24.31 -5.00 8.07
C HIS A 95 -24.23 -3.48 8.31
N VAL A 96 -23.10 -2.85 8.01
CA VAL A 96 -22.94 -1.40 8.13
C VAL A 96 -23.82 -0.67 7.10
N VAL A 97 -23.97 -1.20 5.87
CA VAL A 97 -24.92 -0.65 4.89
C VAL A 97 -26.33 -0.65 5.46
N ALA A 98 -26.78 -1.80 5.97
CA ALA A 98 -28.12 -1.94 6.54
C ALA A 98 -28.33 -1.02 7.75
N LEU A 99 -27.31 -0.89 8.61
CA LEU A 99 -27.36 -0.01 9.77
C LEU A 99 -27.46 1.47 9.37
N VAL A 100 -26.66 1.90 8.38
CA VAL A 100 -26.73 3.27 7.85
C VAL A 100 -28.11 3.56 7.25
N ALA A 101 -28.65 2.62 6.46
CA ALA A 101 -29.98 2.74 5.88
C ALA A 101 -31.08 2.83 6.95
N LYS A 102 -31.00 2.04 8.03
CA LYS A 102 -31.93 2.09 9.17
C LYS A 102 -32.04 3.50 9.77
N TYR A 103 -30.94 4.24 9.80
CA TYR A 103 -30.89 5.61 10.35
C TYR A 103 -31.02 6.70 9.29
N GLY A 104 -31.45 6.37 8.06
CA GLY A 104 -31.64 7.34 6.97
C GLY A 104 -30.34 8.00 6.50
N GLY A 105 -29.20 7.32 6.67
CA GLY A 105 -27.87 7.85 6.39
C GLY A 105 -27.33 7.52 5.00
N LEU A 106 -26.07 7.91 4.79
CA LEU A 106 -25.28 7.67 3.59
C LEU A 106 -23.98 6.94 3.93
N MET A 107 -23.56 6.05 3.05
CA MET A 107 -22.32 5.30 3.19
C MET A 107 -21.04 6.13 2.93
N TRP A 108 -21.19 7.33 2.36
CA TRP A 108 -20.09 8.21 1.98
C TRP A 108 -20.44 9.66 2.28
N GLY A 109 -19.87 10.21 3.35
CA GLY A 109 -19.95 11.63 3.70
C GLY A 109 -18.93 12.48 2.95
N GLU A 110 -17.65 12.09 3.00
CA GLU A 110 -16.51 12.87 2.50
C GLU A 110 -15.62 12.10 1.51
N HIS A 111 -15.45 10.80 1.71
CA HIS A 111 -14.51 9.95 1.01
C HIS A 111 -15.12 9.30 -0.24
N GLY A 112 -14.25 8.92 -1.20
CA GLY A 112 -14.67 8.29 -2.45
C GLY A 112 -15.26 6.88 -2.29
N LYS A 113 -16.05 6.45 -3.28
CA LYS A 113 -16.83 5.19 -3.22
C LYS A 113 -16.01 3.91 -3.42
N GLY A 114 -14.84 4.00 -4.07
CA GLY A 114 -13.84 2.93 -4.14
C GLY A 114 -14.41 1.54 -4.46
N PHE A 115 -14.02 0.52 -3.68
CA PHE A 115 -14.54 -0.85 -3.81
C PHE A 115 -15.94 -1.05 -3.22
N ARG A 116 -16.49 -0.04 -2.54
CA ARG A 116 -17.87 -0.06 -2.01
C ARG A 116 -18.89 0.34 -3.09
N SER A 117 -18.44 0.55 -4.33
CA SER A 117 -19.28 0.94 -5.45
C SER A 117 -20.45 -0.01 -5.71
N GLN A 118 -20.33 -1.29 -5.34
CA GLN A 118 -21.44 -2.25 -5.42
C GLN A 118 -22.74 -1.78 -4.74
N TYR A 119 -22.65 -0.96 -3.69
CA TYR A 119 -23.83 -0.45 -2.98
C TYR A 119 -24.41 0.82 -3.64
N GLY A 120 -23.66 1.43 -4.57
CA GLY A 120 -24.04 2.69 -5.21
C GLY A 120 -25.44 2.70 -5.83
N PRO A 121 -25.86 1.67 -6.60
CA PRO A 121 -27.18 1.64 -7.23
C PRO A 121 -28.33 1.80 -6.25
N GLU A 122 -28.25 1.17 -5.08
CA GLU A 122 -29.29 1.23 -4.04
C GLU A 122 -29.35 2.62 -3.40
N PHE A 123 -28.20 3.21 -3.06
CA PHE A 123 -28.13 4.54 -2.44
C PHE A 123 -28.55 5.69 -3.37
N PHE A 124 -28.22 5.61 -4.66
CA PHE A 124 -28.61 6.64 -5.63
C PHE A 124 -30.03 6.44 -6.16
N GLY A 125 -30.55 5.21 -6.13
CA GLY A 125 -31.76 4.85 -6.84
C GLY A 125 -31.56 4.82 -8.36
N ALA A 126 -32.53 4.22 -9.07
CA ALA A 126 -32.43 3.96 -10.50
C ALA A 126 -32.22 5.22 -11.35
N GLU A 127 -32.90 6.31 -11.02
CA GLU A 127 -32.85 7.56 -11.79
C GLU A 127 -31.49 8.24 -11.72
N LEU A 128 -31.02 8.57 -10.50
CA LEU A 128 -29.73 9.25 -10.33
C LEU A 128 -28.57 8.35 -10.74
N PHE A 129 -28.65 7.04 -10.46
CA PHE A 129 -27.63 6.11 -10.91
C PHE A 129 -27.54 6.08 -12.43
N THR A 130 -28.68 6.09 -13.15
CA THR A 130 -28.69 6.19 -14.62
C THR A 130 -28.02 7.47 -15.11
N GLN A 131 -28.28 8.62 -14.47
CA GLN A 131 -27.61 9.88 -14.85
C GLN A 131 -26.09 9.82 -14.65
N LEU A 132 -25.61 9.20 -13.57
CA LEU A 132 -24.18 8.97 -13.38
C LEU A 132 -23.58 8.13 -14.51
N ARG A 133 -24.29 7.09 -14.94
CA ARG A 133 -23.87 6.23 -16.07
C ARG A 133 -23.85 6.99 -17.40
N THR A 134 -24.82 7.89 -17.63
CA THR A 134 -24.86 8.76 -18.81
C THR A 134 -23.66 9.70 -18.84
N ILE A 135 -23.34 10.35 -17.72
CA ILE A 135 -22.15 11.20 -17.59
C ILE A 135 -20.89 10.38 -17.85
N LYS A 136 -20.78 9.20 -17.24
CA LYS A 136 -19.63 8.30 -17.43
C LYS A 136 -19.46 7.91 -18.91
N ALA A 137 -20.55 7.59 -19.61
CA ALA A 137 -20.51 7.27 -21.04
C ALA A 137 -20.05 8.44 -21.91
N ALA A 138 -20.40 9.68 -21.57
CA ALA A 138 -19.98 10.85 -22.33
C ALA A 138 -18.46 11.11 -22.25
N PHE A 139 -17.81 10.78 -21.14
CA PHE A 139 -16.38 11.05 -20.92
C PHE A 139 -15.48 9.80 -21.05
N ASP A 140 -16.03 8.59 -20.91
CA ASP A 140 -15.29 7.34 -20.95
C ASP A 140 -16.18 6.20 -21.52
N PRO A 141 -16.56 6.28 -22.81
CA PRO A 141 -17.47 5.32 -23.44
C PRO A 141 -16.91 3.88 -23.43
N ASP A 142 -15.58 3.74 -23.51
CA ASP A 142 -14.89 2.44 -23.52
C ASP A 142 -14.56 1.91 -22.11
N ASN A 143 -15.08 2.55 -21.06
CA ASN A 143 -14.86 2.19 -19.65
C ASN A 143 -13.39 2.01 -19.23
N ARG A 144 -12.46 2.81 -19.77
CA ARG A 144 -11.02 2.68 -19.53
C ARG A 144 -10.56 3.37 -18.26
N MET A 145 -11.28 4.41 -17.83
CA MET A 145 -10.94 5.20 -16.66
C MET A 145 -11.53 4.60 -15.39
N ASN A 146 -10.74 3.75 -14.73
CA ASN A 146 -11.04 3.20 -13.40
C ASN A 146 -12.34 2.35 -13.37
N PRO A 147 -12.43 1.31 -14.22
CA PRO A 147 -13.64 0.53 -14.47
C PRO A 147 -14.29 -0.02 -13.20
N GLY A 148 -15.62 -0.07 -13.22
CA GLY A 148 -16.46 -0.65 -12.17
C GLY A 148 -16.56 0.18 -10.88
N LYS A 149 -15.85 1.31 -10.76
CA LYS A 149 -15.93 2.20 -9.58
C LYS A 149 -16.89 3.35 -9.83
N ILE A 150 -17.66 3.70 -8.81
CA ILE A 150 -18.77 4.67 -8.82
C ILE A 150 -19.93 4.22 -9.70
N CYS A 151 -19.71 4.05 -11.01
CA CYS A 151 -20.68 3.55 -11.98
C CYS A 151 -19.97 3.02 -13.23
N THR A 152 -20.69 2.29 -14.09
CA THR A 152 -20.24 1.93 -15.45
C THR A 152 -20.93 2.80 -16.50
N PRO A 153 -20.35 3.01 -17.69
CA PRO A 153 -21.01 3.72 -18.78
C PRO A 153 -22.42 3.17 -19.06
N LEU A 154 -23.34 4.03 -19.48
CA LEU A 154 -24.63 3.60 -20.00
C LEU A 154 -24.43 2.69 -21.22
N GLY A 155 -25.12 1.55 -21.27
CA GLY A 155 -24.93 0.54 -22.31
C GLY A 155 -23.75 -0.41 -22.11
N CYS A 156 -22.98 -0.26 -21.01
CA CYS A 156 -21.95 -1.20 -20.60
C CYS A 156 -22.49 -2.17 -19.53
N ASP A 157 -22.37 -3.47 -19.78
CA ASP A 157 -22.83 -4.54 -18.88
C ASP A 157 -21.74 -5.04 -17.92
N GLU A 158 -20.57 -4.38 -17.89
CA GLU A 158 -19.53 -4.73 -16.94
C GLU A 158 -19.99 -4.49 -15.49
N PRO A 159 -19.68 -5.40 -14.56
CA PRO A 159 -20.13 -5.28 -13.18
C PRO A 159 -19.36 -4.18 -12.44
N LEU A 160 -20.00 -3.61 -11.41
CA LEU A 160 -19.30 -2.78 -10.44
C LEU A 160 -18.30 -3.63 -9.65
N VAL A 161 -17.21 -3.00 -9.19
CA VAL A 161 -16.27 -3.66 -8.30
C VAL A 161 -16.96 -4.06 -7.01
N GLN A 162 -16.69 -5.29 -6.58
CA GLN A 162 -17.27 -5.86 -5.37
C GLN A 162 -16.32 -5.69 -4.18
N VAL A 163 -16.87 -5.53 -2.99
CA VAL A 163 -16.15 -5.40 -1.71
C VAL A 163 -15.33 -6.65 -1.41
N ASP A 164 -15.80 -7.83 -1.81
CA ASP A 164 -15.09 -9.10 -1.70
C ASP A 164 -14.16 -9.38 -2.88
N GLY A 165 -14.05 -8.46 -3.86
CA GLY A 165 -13.13 -8.59 -4.98
C GLY A 165 -11.67 -8.73 -4.57
N LEU A 166 -10.81 -9.09 -5.52
CA LEU A 166 -9.40 -9.42 -5.25
C LEU A 166 -8.65 -8.25 -4.59
N LYS A 167 -8.04 -8.52 -3.43
CA LYS A 167 -7.33 -7.52 -2.63
C LYS A 167 -5.86 -7.85 -2.51
N ARG A 168 -5.11 -6.84 -2.08
CA ARG A 168 -3.69 -6.98 -1.71
C ARG A 168 -3.46 -8.17 -0.75
N GLY A 169 -4.33 -8.35 0.26
CA GLY A 169 -4.20 -9.42 1.24
C GLY A 169 -4.18 -10.83 0.64
N THR A 170 -4.87 -11.04 -0.48
CA THR A 170 -4.88 -12.30 -1.23
C THR A 170 -3.51 -12.63 -1.84
N PHE A 171 -2.75 -11.62 -2.24
CA PHE A 171 -1.38 -11.80 -2.74
C PHE A 171 -0.38 -11.89 -1.61
N ASP A 172 -0.47 -11.00 -0.61
CA ASP A 172 0.46 -10.94 0.51
C ASP A 172 0.47 -12.23 1.34
N ARG A 173 -0.67 -12.96 1.45
CA ARG A 173 -0.72 -14.24 2.18
C ARG A 173 0.04 -15.39 1.52
N GLN A 174 0.36 -15.27 0.23
CA GLN A 174 1.20 -16.24 -0.49
C GLN A 174 2.68 -16.12 -0.07
N ILE A 175 3.05 -15.03 0.59
CA ILE A 175 4.39 -14.82 1.14
C ILE A 175 4.44 -15.46 2.55
N PRO A 176 5.41 -16.35 2.84
CA PRO A 176 5.58 -16.95 4.16
C PRO A 176 5.62 -15.91 5.27
N ILE A 177 5.07 -16.25 6.45
CA ILE A 177 5.02 -15.34 7.60
C ILE A 177 6.44 -14.90 7.99
N THR A 178 7.40 -15.81 8.00
CA THR A 178 8.81 -15.51 8.30
C THR A 178 9.39 -14.44 7.37
N THR A 179 9.11 -14.54 6.07
CA THR A 179 9.54 -13.57 5.07
C THR A 179 8.83 -12.22 5.27
N ARG A 180 7.52 -12.23 5.57
CA ARG A 180 6.76 -11.00 5.83
C ARG A 180 7.27 -10.26 7.06
N ASP A 181 7.56 -10.99 8.13
CA ASP A 181 8.10 -10.44 9.37
C ASP A 181 9.53 -9.94 9.18
N SER A 182 10.33 -10.65 8.39
CA SER A 182 11.69 -10.23 8.03
C SER A 182 11.68 -8.94 7.20
N PHE A 183 10.81 -8.83 6.19
CA PHE A 183 10.67 -7.66 5.29
C PHE A 183 9.58 -6.67 5.73
N LYS A 184 9.39 -6.52 7.04
CA LYS A 184 8.28 -5.76 7.63
C LYS A 184 8.12 -4.34 7.08
N GLN A 185 9.23 -3.65 6.80
CA GLN A 185 9.25 -2.27 6.32
C GLN A 185 8.60 -2.12 4.93
N ALA A 186 8.62 -3.16 4.10
CA ALA A 186 7.88 -3.20 2.83
C ALA A 186 6.42 -3.66 3.05
N MET A 187 6.21 -4.65 3.92
CA MET A 187 4.90 -5.22 4.22
C MET A 187 3.96 -4.25 4.94
N GLU A 188 4.46 -3.31 5.74
CA GLU A 188 3.63 -2.37 6.50
C GLU A 188 3.01 -1.25 5.64
N CYS A 189 3.41 -1.11 4.37
CA CYS A 189 2.86 -0.08 3.48
C CYS A 189 1.34 -0.20 3.29
N ASN A 190 0.53 0.55 4.05
CA ASN A 190 -0.93 0.53 4.03
C ASN A 190 -1.59 1.22 2.81
N GLY A 191 -0.81 1.83 1.93
CA GLY A 191 -1.31 2.39 0.67
C GLY A 191 -1.88 3.81 0.72
N ASN A 192 -1.73 4.56 1.83
CA ASN A 192 -2.28 5.91 2.04
C ASN A 192 -1.91 6.98 0.96
N GLY A 193 -0.91 6.74 0.12
CA GLY A 193 -0.62 7.59 -1.03
C GLY A 193 0.02 8.95 -0.72
N LEU A 194 0.32 9.28 0.54
CA LEU A 194 1.00 10.54 0.94
C LEU A 194 2.28 10.78 0.15
N CYS A 195 2.95 9.70 -0.25
CA CYS A 195 4.17 9.77 -1.03
C CYS A 195 3.99 10.18 -2.50
N PHE A 196 2.76 10.42 -2.96
CA PHE A 196 2.44 11.03 -4.26
C PHE A 196 2.34 12.55 -4.19
N ASN A 197 2.82 13.15 -3.10
CA ASN A 197 2.87 14.60 -2.92
C ASN A 197 3.67 15.29 -4.05
N TYR A 198 3.15 16.42 -4.54
CA TYR A 198 3.75 17.25 -5.59
C TYR A 198 4.56 18.45 -5.07
N ASP A 199 4.49 18.76 -3.77
CA ASP A 199 5.24 19.88 -3.20
C ASP A 199 6.76 19.67 -3.38
N THR A 200 7.40 20.60 -4.10
CA THR A 200 8.80 20.55 -4.50
C THR A 200 9.77 20.66 -3.31
N SER A 201 9.33 21.27 -2.20
CA SER A 201 10.12 21.40 -0.98
C SER A 201 10.16 20.12 -0.14
N SER A 202 9.18 19.21 -0.32
CA SER A 202 9.17 17.95 0.40
C SER A 202 10.28 17.00 -0.10
N PRO A 203 11.16 16.49 0.79
CA PRO A 203 12.25 15.58 0.40
C PRO A 203 11.76 14.18 -0.01
N MET A 204 10.49 13.82 0.19
CA MET A 204 9.89 12.55 -0.23
C MET A 204 9.01 12.76 -1.48
N CYS A 205 9.21 12.12 -2.63
CA CYS A 205 10.37 11.41 -3.15
C CYS A 205 10.77 12.05 -4.50
N PRO A 206 12.01 12.55 -4.69
CA PRO A 206 12.38 13.30 -5.89
C PRO A 206 12.22 12.49 -7.18
N SER A 207 12.58 11.19 -7.14
CA SER A 207 12.50 10.30 -8.29
C SER A 207 11.09 10.18 -8.86
N MET A 208 10.06 10.10 -8.00
CA MET A 208 8.67 10.05 -8.45
C MET A 208 8.22 11.39 -9.03
N LYS A 209 8.61 12.51 -8.40
CA LYS A 209 8.25 13.85 -8.86
C LYS A 209 8.81 14.17 -10.25
N VAL A 210 10.05 13.76 -10.51
CA VAL A 210 10.71 13.98 -11.81
C VAL A 210 10.17 13.02 -12.87
N SER A 211 10.04 11.73 -12.56
CA SER A 211 9.60 10.73 -13.55
C SER A 211 8.08 10.72 -13.79
N SER A 212 7.30 11.26 -12.86
CA SER A 212 5.84 11.04 -12.76
C SER A 212 5.43 9.57 -12.69
N ASP A 213 6.37 8.66 -12.45
CA ASP A 213 6.14 7.22 -12.34
C ASP A 213 5.98 6.82 -10.87
N ARG A 214 4.79 6.31 -10.55
CA ARG A 214 4.43 5.87 -9.20
C ARG A 214 5.28 4.69 -8.71
N ARG A 215 5.89 3.89 -9.59
CA ARG A 215 6.86 2.84 -9.22
C ARG A 215 8.05 3.41 -8.45
N HIS A 216 8.45 4.65 -8.71
CA HIS A 216 9.55 5.34 -8.04
C HIS A 216 9.17 5.99 -6.70
N SER A 217 7.93 5.81 -6.22
CA SER A 217 7.49 6.22 -4.89
C SER A 217 7.79 5.14 -3.84
N PRO A 218 7.81 5.46 -2.53
CA PRO A 218 7.84 4.47 -1.45
C PRO A 218 6.72 3.43 -1.55
N LYS A 219 5.48 3.84 -1.91
CA LYS A 219 4.36 2.93 -2.11
C LYS A 219 4.60 1.98 -3.29
N GLY A 220 5.10 2.50 -4.42
CA GLY A 220 5.44 1.71 -5.60
C GLY A 220 6.55 0.71 -5.32
N ARG A 221 7.65 1.17 -4.71
CA ARG A 221 8.79 0.34 -4.31
C ARG A 221 8.41 -0.77 -3.33
N ALA A 222 7.60 -0.45 -2.32
CA ALA A 222 7.07 -1.46 -1.40
C ALA A 222 6.19 -2.48 -2.15
N GLY A 223 5.37 -2.03 -3.10
CA GLY A 223 4.58 -2.91 -3.98
C GLY A 223 5.44 -3.87 -4.81
N LEU A 224 6.48 -3.36 -5.47
CA LEU A 224 7.42 -4.15 -6.27
C LEU A 224 8.16 -5.19 -5.41
N VAL A 225 8.62 -4.80 -4.22
CA VAL A 225 9.28 -5.75 -3.30
C VAL A 225 8.33 -6.84 -2.82
N ARG A 226 7.07 -6.51 -2.50
CA ARG A 226 6.07 -7.52 -2.12
C ARG A 226 5.85 -8.53 -3.23
N GLU A 227 5.66 -8.07 -4.46
CA GLU A 227 5.49 -8.95 -5.62
C GLU A 227 6.74 -9.81 -5.87
N TRP A 228 7.92 -9.22 -5.73
CA TRP A 228 9.19 -9.95 -5.84
C TRP A 228 9.32 -11.05 -4.78
N LEU A 229 9.00 -10.76 -3.52
CA LEU A 229 8.98 -11.75 -2.44
C LEU A 229 7.95 -12.86 -2.70
N ARG A 230 6.79 -12.52 -3.27
CA ARG A 230 5.76 -13.48 -3.66
C ARG A 230 6.26 -14.41 -4.76
N GLN A 231 6.95 -13.89 -5.77
CA GLN A 231 7.53 -14.70 -6.84
C GLN A 231 8.68 -15.59 -6.34
N LEU A 232 9.52 -15.10 -5.42
CA LEU A 232 10.53 -15.94 -4.77
C LEU A 232 9.89 -17.10 -4.00
N ALA A 233 8.87 -16.81 -3.19
CA ALA A 233 8.13 -17.82 -2.45
C ALA A 233 7.46 -18.85 -3.38
N ALA A 234 6.87 -18.41 -4.49
CA ALA A 234 6.28 -19.30 -5.49
C ALA A 234 7.31 -20.24 -6.15
N ASN A 235 8.58 -19.84 -6.20
CA ASN A 235 9.70 -20.67 -6.65
C ASN A 235 10.39 -21.45 -5.52
N GLY A 236 9.82 -21.46 -4.30
CA GLY A 236 10.39 -22.16 -3.15
C GLY A 236 11.64 -21.48 -2.55
N ILE A 237 11.88 -20.20 -2.86
CA ILE A 237 13.05 -19.45 -2.38
C ILE A 237 12.64 -18.56 -1.20
N SER A 238 13.24 -18.79 -0.04
CA SER A 238 13.13 -17.90 1.12
C SER A 238 14.16 -16.77 1.01
N ALA A 239 13.68 -15.53 0.89
CA ALA A 239 14.56 -14.36 0.75
C ALA A 239 15.43 -14.14 1.99
N GLU A 240 14.88 -14.36 3.18
CA GLU A 240 15.61 -14.21 4.44
C GLU A 240 16.69 -15.28 4.64
N GLN A 241 16.43 -16.54 4.25
CA GLN A 241 17.44 -17.61 4.31
C GLN A 241 18.56 -17.35 3.32
N LEU A 242 18.20 -16.99 2.07
CA LEU A 242 19.17 -16.65 1.03
C LEU A 242 20.08 -15.48 1.46
N GLU A 243 19.52 -14.44 2.08
CA GLU A 243 20.31 -13.34 2.62
C GLU A 243 21.30 -13.79 3.70
N GLN A 244 20.88 -14.66 4.64
CA GLN A 244 21.77 -15.17 5.69
C GLN A 244 22.89 -16.06 5.14
N GLU A 245 22.59 -16.90 4.15
CA GLU A 245 23.60 -17.71 3.45
C GLU A 245 24.65 -16.85 2.76
N LEU A 246 24.20 -15.79 2.06
CA LEU A 246 25.09 -14.86 1.36
C LEU A 246 25.98 -14.04 2.31
N LEU A 247 25.52 -13.78 3.54
CA LEU A 247 26.31 -13.09 4.56
C LEU A 247 27.34 -14.01 5.24
N SER A 248 27.03 -15.30 5.35
CA SER A 248 27.89 -16.27 6.05
C SER A 248 28.93 -16.94 5.16
N GLN A 249 28.73 -16.96 3.84
CA GLN A 249 29.56 -17.72 2.91
C GLN A 249 30.22 -16.84 1.85
N LYS A 250 31.46 -17.16 1.49
CA LYS A 250 32.11 -16.57 0.31
C LYS A 250 31.52 -17.18 -0.96
N PRO A 251 31.37 -16.39 -2.04
CA PRO A 251 30.85 -16.92 -3.29
C PRO A 251 31.79 -17.99 -3.87
N SER A 252 31.22 -19.15 -4.22
CA SER A 252 31.95 -20.21 -4.92
C SER A 252 32.32 -19.81 -6.35
N VAL A 253 33.32 -20.47 -6.94
CA VAL A 253 33.68 -20.26 -8.35
C VAL A 253 32.48 -20.49 -9.28
N LYS A 254 31.66 -21.50 -8.98
CA LYS A 254 30.40 -21.76 -9.69
C LYS A 254 29.46 -20.55 -9.62
N ALA A 255 29.27 -19.96 -8.44
CA ALA A 255 28.41 -18.79 -8.27
C ALA A 255 28.94 -17.58 -9.07
N ILE A 256 30.26 -17.38 -9.13
CA ILE A 256 30.88 -16.30 -9.93
C ILE A 256 30.63 -16.52 -11.43
N ILE A 257 30.79 -17.75 -11.92
CA ILE A 257 30.52 -18.10 -13.32
C ILE A 257 29.04 -17.88 -13.65
N GLU A 258 28.12 -18.33 -12.79
CA GLU A 258 26.68 -18.14 -13.01
C GLU A 258 26.27 -16.66 -13.00
N ARG A 259 26.85 -15.83 -12.11
CA ARG A 259 26.64 -14.37 -12.16
C ARG A 259 27.04 -13.79 -13.51
N TRP A 260 28.19 -14.21 -14.04
CA TRP A 260 28.68 -13.74 -15.32
C TRP A 260 27.75 -14.15 -16.46
N LYS A 261 27.32 -15.41 -16.50
CA LYS A 261 26.34 -15.91 -17.48
C LYS A 261 25.01 -15.17 -17.41
N ASN A 262 24.47 -14.93 -16.21
CA ASN A 262 23.21 -14.20 -16.04
C ASN A 262 23.31 -12.73 -16.50
N SER A 263 24.51 -12.16 -16.48
CA SER A 263 24.71 -10.73 -16.79
C SER A 263 25.05 -10.47 -18.25
N PHE A 264 25.85 -11.36 -18.85
CA PHE A 264 26.46 -11.20 -20.17
C PHE A 264 26.17 -12.36 -21.13
N GLY A 265 25.61 -13.47 -20.64
CA GLY A 265 25.29 -14.63 -21.46
C GLY A 265 23.98 -14.49 -22.24
N SER A 266 23.63 -15.54 -22.98
CA SER A 266 22.43 -15.59 -23.83
C SER A 266 21.12 -15.42 -23.05
N GLN A 267 21.08 -15.81 -21.77
CA GLN A 267 19.89 -15.68 -20.93
C GLN A 267 19.57 -14.25 -20.47
N ARG A 268 20.44 -13.27 -20.76
CA ARG A 268 20.20 -11.85 -20.43
C ARG A 268 18.87 -11.30 -20.97
N HIS A 269 18.37 -11.86 -22.08
CA HIS A 269 17.12 -11.42 -22.70
C HIS A 269 15.87 -12.13 -22.15
N GLN A 270 16.03 -13.09 -21.22
CA GLN A 270 14.89 -13.68 -20.54
C GLN A 270 14.33 -12.68 -19.53
N TYR A 271 13.00 -12.58 -19.49
CA TYR A 271 12.32 -11.69 -18.57
C TYR A 271 12.54 -12.13 -17.11
N ASP A 272 13.07 -11.22 -16.29
CA ASP A 272 13.21 -11.38 -14.84
C ASP A 272 12.68 -10.13 -14.15
N PHE A 273 11.63 -10.30 -13.33
CA PHE A 273 10.99 -9.22 -12.60
C PHE A 273 11.95 -8.46 -11.67
N SER A 274 13.04 -9.11 -11.23
CA SER A 274 14.08 -8.48 -10.42
C SER A 274 14.70 -7.25 -11.12
N HIS A 275 14.70 -7.20 -12.46
CA HIS A 275 15.17 -6.03 -13.19
C HIS A 275 14.24 -4.82 -13.04
N GLU A 276 12.92 -5.02 -12.98
CA GLU A 276 11.96 -3.93 -12.71
C GLU A 276 12.08 -3.40 -11.27
N VAL A 277 12.27 -4.31 -10.31
CA VAL A 277 12.53 -3.91 -8.92
C VAL A 277 13.84 -3.10 -8.86
N MET A 278 14.89 -3.55 -9.55
CA MET A 278 16.17 -2.85 -9.63
C MET A 278 16.04 -1.46 -10.26
N GLU A 279 15.29 -1.31 -11.35
CA GLU A 279 14.98 -0.01 -11.97
C GLU A 279 14.40 0.98 -10.94
N ALA A 280 13.36 0.56 -10.22
CA ALA A 280 12.72 1.40 -9.20
C ALA A 280 13.65 1.70 -8.01
N MET A 281 14.47 0.73 -7.57
CA MET A 281 15.42 0.89 -6.47
C MET A 281 16.61 1.77 -6.83
N ASN A 282 17.07 1.77 -8.09
CA ASN A 282 18.16 2.61 -8.55
C ASN A 282 17.83 4.10 -8.47
N GLY A 283 16.57 4.47 -8.68
CA GLY A 283 16.11 5.85 -8.46
C GLY A 283 16.02 6.26 -6.98
N CYS A 284 16.37 5.40 -6.01
CA CYS A 284 16.29 5.73 -4.59
C CYS A 284 17.64 6.27 -4.08
N LEU A 285 17.64 7.53 -3.61
CA LEU A 285 18.81 8.19 -3.01
C LEU A 285 19.12 7.73 -1.57
N ALA A 286 18.35 6.78 -1.03
CA ALA A 286 18.48 6.30 0.34
C ALA A 286 18.40 7.37 1.46
N CYS A 287 17.84 8.56 1.19
CA CYS A 287 17.80 9.71 2.12
C CYS A 287 16.94 9.55 3.38
N LYS A 288 16.27 8.41 3.59
CA LYS A 288 15.35 8.13 4.72
C LYS A 288 14.16 9.08 4.91
N ALA A 289 13.88 9.99 3.99
CA ALA A 289 12.70 10.88 4.08
C ALA A 289 11.38 10.10 4.19
N CYS A 290 11.27 8.95 3.51
CA CYS A 290 10.08 8.08 3.62
C CYS A 290 9.91 7.46 5.01
N ALA A 291 11.00 7.09 5.69
CA ALA A 291 10.94 6.50 7.02
C ALA A 291 10.48 7.52 8.08
N SER A 292 10.80 8.81 7.88
CA SER A 292 10.43 9.89 8.81
C SER A 292 9.09 10.56 8.49
N GLN A 293 8.76 10.76 7.21
CA GLN A 293 7.57 11.51 6.79
C GLN A 293 6.34 10.62 6.56
N CYS A 294 6.53 9.33 6.26
CA CYS A 294 5.41 8.43 6.12
C CYS A 294 4.82 8.11 7.51
N PRO A 295 3.50 8.26 7.72
CA PRO A 295 2.89 8.01 9.03
C PRO A 295 3.07 6.57 9.53
N ILE A 296 3.21 5.63 8.60
CA ILE A 296 3.46 4.20 8.86
C ILE A 296 4.94 3.81 8.72
N LYS A 297 5.83 4.79 8.55
CA LYS A 297 7.29 4.63 8.57
C LYS A 297 7.86 3.60 7.58
N VAL A 298 7.35 3.60 6.34
CA VAL A 298 7.94 2.79 5.25
C VAL A 298 9.41 3.17 5.07
N ASP A 299 10.31 2.19 5.18
CA ASP A 299 11.76 2.39 5.05
C ASP A 299 12.28 1.73 3.76
N VAL A 300 12.21 2.50 2.67
CA VAL A 300 12.77 2.08 1.37
C VAL A 300 14.27 1.80 1.42
N PRO A 301 15.11 2.65 2.04
CA PRO A 301 16.54 2.36 2.17
C PRO A 301 16.84 0.97 2.75
N SER A 302 16.10 0.56 3.78
CA SER A 302 16.29 -0.74 4.43
C SER A 302 15.99 -1.91 3.50
N PHE A 303 14.80 -2.00 2.90
CA PHE A 303 14.52 -3.14 2.02
C PHE A 303 15.28 -3.07 0.69
N ARG A 304 15.71 -1.87 0.26
CA ARG A 304 16.56 -1.70 -0.93
C ARG A 304 17.92 -2.36 -0.74
N SER A 305 18.60 -2.15 0.38
CA SER A 305 19.93 -2.73 0.59
C SER A 305 19.88 -4.26 0.56
N ARG A 306 18.85 -4.83 1.20
CA ARG A 306 18.58 -6.28 1.22
C ARG A 306 18.29 -6.83 -0.18
N PHE A 307 17.39 -6.17 -0.91
CA PHE A 307 17.11 -6.50 -2.30
C PHE A 307 18.39 -6.46 -3.16
N MET A 308 19.18 -5.39 -3.07
CA MET A 308 20.42 -5.25 -3.85
C MET A 308 21.47 -6.32 -3.50
N HIS A 309 21.56 -6.71 -2.22
CA HIS A 309 22.44 -7.78 -1.78
C HIS A 309 22.08 -9.11 -2.46
N ILE A 310 20.80 -9.47 -2.45
CA ILE A 310 20.29 -10.68 -3.12
C ILE A 310 20.42 -10.55 -4.65
N TYR A 311 20.05 -9.41 -5.24
CA TYR A 311 20.14 -9.18 -6.68
C TYR A 311 21.57 -9.38 -7.21
N TYR A 312 22.56 -8.77 -6.56
CA TYR A 312 23.96 -8.90 -6.97
C TYR A 312 24.62 -10.22 -6.55
N SER A 313 23.87 -11.11 -5.87
CA SER A 313 24.27 -12.51 -5.75
C SER A 313 24.01 -13.30 -7.04
N ARG A 314 23.06 -12.83 -7.86
CA ARG A 314 22.64 -13.44 -9.14
C ARG A 314 23.21 -12.74 -10.36
N TYR A 315 23.45 -11.42 -10.28
CA TYR A 315 23.98 -10.59 -11.36
C TYR A 315 25.31 -9.95 -10.99
N GLN A 316 26.13 -9.62 -12.00
CA GLN A 316 27.37 -8.90 -11.84
C GLN A 316 27.12 -7.45 -11.43
N ARG A 317 27.92 -6.96 -10.48
CA ARG A 317 27.92 -5.55 -10.12
C ARG A 317 28.57 -4.71 -11.23
N PRO A 318 28.08 -3.49 -11.49
CA PRO A 318 28.76 -2.56 -12.37
C PRO A 318 30.20 -2.29 -11.93
N ALA A 319 31.12 -2.13 -12.88
CA ALA A 319 32.54 -1.86 -12.58
C ALA A 319 32.74 -0.63 -11.68
N LYS A 320 31.91 0.41 -11.85
CA LYS A 320 31.93 1.62 -11.01
C LYS A 320 31.75 1.33 -9.52
N ASP A 321 30.99 0.30 -9.15
CA ASP A 321 30.73 -0.02 -7.74
C ASP A 321 32.01 -0.55 -7.08
N TYR A 322 32.80 -1.35 -7.81
CA TYR A 322 34.10 -1.82 -7.35
C TYR A 322 35.12 -0.69 -7.26
N LEU A 323 35.15 0.21 -8.26
CA LEU A 323 36.04 1.38 -8.24
C LEU A 323 35.76 2.27 -7.02
N VAL A 324 34.49 2.56 -6.74
CA VAL A 324 34.11 3.34 -5.56
C VAL A 324 34.44 2.61 -4.27
N ALA A 325 34.19 1.29 -4.19
CA ALA A 325 34.53 0.50 -3.00
C ALA A 325 36.04 0.46 -2.69
N HIS A 326 36.88 0.61 -3.73
CA HIS A 326 38.34 0.58 -3.61
C HIS A 326 38.99 1.95 -3.74
N ILE A 327 38.22 3.06 -3.70
CA ILE A 327 38.74 4.40 -3.96
C ILE A 327 39.85 4.78 -2.97
N GLU A 328 39.69 4.48 -1.69
CA GLU A 328 40.70 4.79 -0.65
C GLU A 328 42.00 4.04 -0.91
N THR A 329 41.92 2.78 -1.34
CA THR A 329 43.10 1.97 -1.68
C THR A 329 43.73 2.37 -3.01
N MET A 330 42.96 2.89 -3.96
CA MET A 330 43.43 3.27 -5.30
C MET A 330 43.97 4.70 -5.35
N LEU A 331 43.47 5.61 -4.50
CA LEU A 331 43.83 7.03 -4.47
C LEU A 331 45.35 7.27 -4.42
N PRO A 332 46.16 6.57 -3.59
CA PRO A 332 47.61 6.76 -3.56
C PRO A 332 48.33 6.36 -4.86
N VAL A 333 47.76 5.42 -5.62
CA VAL A 333 48.30 5.00 -6.92
C VAL A 333 47.88 6.01 -7.99
N MET A 334 46.62 6.44 -7.96
CA MET A 334 46.08 7.45 -8.88
C MET A 334 46.76 8.81 -8.72
N ALA A 335 47.18 9.18 -7.50
CA ALA A 335 47.91 10.43 -7.24
C ALA A 335 49.34 10.45 -7.81
N LYS A 336 49.87 9.30 -8.24
CA LYS A 336 51.21 9.17 -8.84
C LYS A 336 51.20 9.06 -10.37
N ALA A 337 50.02 8.89 -10.97
CA ALA A 337 49.81 8.76 -12.41
C ALA A 337 49.58 10.14 -13.04
#